data_AF-A0A355W5H4-F1
#
_entry.id   AF-A0A355W5H4-F1
#
_cell.length_a   1.000
_cell.length_b   1.000
_cell.length_c   1.000
_cell.angle_alpha   90.00
_cell.angle_beta   90.00
_cell.angle_gamma   90.00
#
_symmetry.space_group_name_H-M   'P 1'
#
loop_
_entity.id
_entity.type
_entity.pdbx_description
1 polymer ?
#
loop_
_entity_poly.entity_id
_entity_poly.type
_entity_poly.pdbx_seq_one_letter_code
_entity_poly.pdbx_strand_id
1 'polypeptide(L)' 'MFVKSKKKLLEGSTCQTEIILSGSSSNLRLKITGTIIHNTDDGLGIRFDALDPDSYFHLKNIIMYNSPEPDSILKNMFL' A
#
# COMPACT_ATOMS: atom_id res chain seq x y z
N MET A 1 3.42 -3.38 -2.37
CA MET A 1 2.57 -4.10 -1.38
C MET A 1 2.27 -5.50 -1.88
N PHE A 2 2.19 -6.50 -1.00
CA PHE A 2 1.72 -7.84 -1.34
C PHE A 2 0.42 -8.14 -0.59
N VAL A 3 -0.57 -8.71 -1.28
CA VAL A 3 -1.88 -9.08 -0.72
C VAL A 3 -2.15 -10.54 -1.01
N LYS A 4 -2.32 -11.36 0.04
CA LYS A 4 -2.73 -12.76 -0.12
C LYS A 4 -4.12 -12.83 -0.75
N SER A 5 -4.22 -13.55 -1.86
CA SER A 5 -5.47 -13.68 -2.61
C SER A 5 -5.40 -14.89 -3.52
N LYS A 6 -6.48 -15.67 -3.59
CA LYS A 6 -6.64 -16.72 -4.62
C LYS A 6 -7.17 -16.16 -5.94
N LYS A 7 -7.61 -14.90 -5.95
CA LYS A 7 -8.15 -14.24 -7.14
C LYS A 7 -7.01 -13.76 -8.02
N LYS A 8 -7.01 -14.22 -9.27
CA LYS A 8 -6.09 -13.74 -10.30
C LYS A 8 -6.64 -12.44 -10.91
N LEU A 9 -5.83 -11.39 -10.86
CA LEU A 9 -6.08 -10.11 -11.54
C LEU A 9 -5.08 -9.94 -12.68
N LEU A 10 -5.45 -9.14 -13.68
CA LEU A 10 -4.59 -8.90 -14.84
C LEU A 10 -3.39 -8.03 -14.41
N GLU A 11 -2.18 -8.50 -14.68
CA GLU A 11 -0.98 -7.68 -14.51
C GLU A 11 -1.04 -6.45 -15.42
N GLY A 12 -0.56 -5.31 -14.93
CA GLY A 12 -0.67 -4.01 -15.59
C GLY A 12 -2.02 -3.30 -15.40
N SER A 13 -3.03 -3.96 -14.82
CA SER A 13 -4.31 -3.28 -14.54
C SER A 13 -4.20 -2.33 -13.34
N THR A 14 -4.87 -1.18 -13.45
CA THR A 14 -5.03 -0.23 -12.34
C THR A 14 -6.04 -0.78 -11.33
N CYS A 15 -5.78 -0.52 -10.06
CA CYS A 15 -6.62 -0.92 -8.94
C CYS A 15 -6.72 0.20 -7.90
N GLN A 16 -7.77 0.12 -7.07
CA GLN A 16 -7.90 0.89 -5.84
C GLN A 16 -7.69 -0.06 -4.67
N THR A 17 -6.76 0.28 -3.78
CA THR A 17 -6.47 -0.47 -2.56
C THR A 17 -6.85 0.38 -1.35
N GLU A 18 -7.53 -0.22 -0.39
CA GLU A 18 -7.79 0.40 0.91
C GLU A 18 -7.07 -0.38 2.00
N ILE A 19 -6.23 0.30 2.78
CA ILE A 19 -5.63 -0.26 3.99
C ILE A 19 -6.43 0.26 5.19
N ILE A 20 -7.04 -0.65 5.92
CA ILE A 20 -7.85 -0.34 7.10
C ILE A 20 -7.05 -0.75 8.34
N LEU A 21 -6.68 0.22 9.17
CA LEU A 21 -6.01 -0.04 10.43
C LEU A 21 -7.07 -0.10 11.55
N SER A 22 -7.31 -1.31 12.04
CA SER A 22 -8.26 -1.55 13.13
C SER A 22 -7.57 -1.35 14.49
N GLY A 23 -7.79 -0.18 15.11
CA GLY A 23 -7.30 0.15 16.46
C GLY A 23 -8.41 0.73 17.36
N SER A 24 -8.12 0.88 18.65
CA SER A 24 -9.12 1.20 19.69
C SER A 24 -9.70 2.62 19.65
N SER A 25 -9.17 3.55 18.84
CA SER A 25 -9.64 4.95 18.83
C SER A 25 -9.65 5.66 17.48
N SER A 26 -9.20 5.05 16.37
CA SER A 26 -9.32 5.67 15.05
C SER A 26 -9.62 4.66 13.94
N ASN A 27 -10.64 4.96 13.13
CA ASN A 27 -10.93 4.26 11.89
C ASN A 27 -10.02 4.80 10.78
N LEU A 28 -8.72 4.56 10.90
CA LEU A 28 -7.76 5.04 9.90
C LEU A 28 -7.86 4.18 8.63
N ARG A 29 -8.18 4.84 7.51
CA ARG A 29 -8.26 4.25 6.18
C ARG A 29 -7.32 4.98 5.24
N LEU A 30 -6.49 4.24 4.53
CA LEU A 30 -5.60 4.76 3.49
C LEU A 30 -6.14 4.33 2.15
N LYS A 31 -6.36 5.28 1.24
CA LYS A 31 -6.78 4.98 -0.13
C LYS A 31 -5.60 5.17 -1.06
N ILE A 32 -5.35 4.14 -1.87
CA ILE A 32 -4.16 4.07 -2.71
C ILE A 32 -4.56 3.62 -4.11
N THR A 33 -4.19 4.40 -5.10
CA THR A 33 -4.22 3.99 -6.50
C THR A 33 -2.94 3.22 -6.80
N GLY A 34 -3.07 2.05 -7.42
CA GLY A 34 -1.92 1.22 -7.75
C GLY A 34 -2.10 0.37 -8.99
N THR A 35 -1.03 -0.29 -9.38
CA THR A 35 -0.96 -1.19 -10.54
C THR A 35 -0.59 -2.59 -10.07
N ILE A 36 -1.29 -3.61 -10.57
CA ILE A 36 -0.91 -5.01 -10.35
C ILE A 36 0.40 -5.27 -11.10
N ILE A 37 1.48 -5.55 -10.38
CA ILE A 37 2.82 -5.82 -10.96
C ILE A 37 3.21 -7.30 -10.92
N HIS A 38 2.57 -8.09 -10.05
CA HIS A 38 2.78 -9.53 -9.98
C HIS A 38 1.48 -10.23 -9.61
N ASN A 39 1.22 -11.36 -10.25
CA ASN A 39 0.17 -12.28 -9.89
C ASN A 39 0.76 -13.68 -9.68
N THR A 40 0.76 -14.12 -8.43
CA THR A 40 1.27 -15.43 -8.01
C THR A 40 0.13 -16.27 -7.45
N ASP A 41 0.32 -17.58 -7.33
CA ASP A 41 -0.69 -18.44 -6.72
C ASP A 41 -0.93 -18.11 -5.22
N ASP A 42 0.02 -17.41 -4.57
CA ASP A 42 -0.07 -16.98 -3.17
C ASP A 42 -0.71 -15.60 -2.98
N GLY A 43 -0.79 -14.79 -4.04
CA GLY A 43 -1.31 -13.43 -3.95
C GLY A 43 -0.84 -12.46 -5.03
N LEU A 44 -1.16 -11.19 -4.78
CA LEU A 44 -1.00 -10.08 -5.71
C LEU A 44 0.09 -9.12 -5.23
N GLY A 45 1.02 -8.79 -6.11
CA GLY A 45 1.94 -7.66 -5.96
C GLY A 45 1.34 -6.39 -6.56
N ILE A 46 1.27 -5.34 -5.75
CA ILE A 46 0.69 -4.04 -6.11
C ILE A 46 1.76 -2.96 -5.92
N ARG A 47 2.08 -2.22 -6.99
CA ARG A 47 2.87 -0.99 -6.91
C ARG A 47 1.94 0.18 -6.61
N PHE A 48 2.35 1.07 -5.73
CA PHE A 48 1.60 2.30 -5.44
C PHE A 48 1.94 3.32 -6.52
N ASP A 49 0.93 3.88 -7.17
CA ASP A 49 1.11 4.88 -8.22
C ASP A 49 0.69 6.28 -7.73
N ALA A 50 -0.35 6.38 -6.88
CA ALA A 50 -0.78 7.64 -6.30
C ALA A 50 -1.53 7.45 -4.98
N LEU A 51 -1.46 8.44 -4.09
CA LEU A 51 -2.24 8.51 -2.87
C LEU A 51 -2.54 9.97 -2.52
N ASP A 52 -3.67 10.20 -1.85
CA ASP A 52 -4.05 11.54 -1.42
C ASP A 52 -3.16 12.04 -0.26
N PRO A 53 -3.07 13.36 -0.02
CA PRO A 53 -2.19 13.92 1.01
C PRO A 53 -2.43 13.37 2.42
N ASP A 54 -3.69 13.10 2.79
CA ASP A 54 -4.03 12.57 4.11
C ASP A 54 -3.54 11.12 4.23
N SER A 55 -3.82 10.29 3.21
CA SER A 55 -3.30 8.92 3.12
C SER A 55 -1.77 8.88 3.15
N TYR A 56 -1.09 9.83 2.49
CA TYR A 56 0.37 9.94 2.54
C TYR A 56 0.87 10.25 3.95
N PHE A 57 0.28 11.23 4.64
CA PHE A 57 0.67 11.59 6.00
C PHE A 57 0.56 10.39 6.95
N HIS A 58 -0.56 9.66 6.87
CA HIS A 58 -0.77 8.49 7.69
C HIS A 58 0.14 7.32 7.33
N LEU A 59 0.36 7.04 6.04
CA LEU A 59 1.30 6.01 5.60
C LEU A 59 2.73 6.33 6.05
N LYS A 60 3.14 7.59 5.95
CA LYS A 60 4.43 8.06 6.46
C LYS A 60 4.57 7.76 7.94
N ASN A 61 3.57 8.07 8.76
CA ASN A 61 3.61 7.77 10.18
C ASN A 61 3.78 6.27 10.44
N ILE A 62 3.02 5.41 9.74
CA ILE A 62 3.16 3.96 9.87
C ILE A 62 4.59 3.51 9.58
N ILE A 63 5.19 4.00 8.49
CA ILE A 63 6.57 3.68 8.12
C ILE A 63 7.55 4.15 9.20
N MET A 64 7.41 5.39 9.68
CA MET A 64 8.28 5.96 10.72
C MET A 64 8.27 5.15 12.02
N TYR A 65 7.11 4.57 12.40
CA TYR A 65 7.00 3.80 13.64
C TYR A 65 7.42 2.33 13.50
N ASN A 66 7.36 1.76 12.30
CA ASN A 66 7.49 0.30 12.11
C ASN A 66 8.72 -0.11 11.28
N SER A 67 9.47 0.84 10.73
CA SER A 67 10.66 0.56 9.92
C SER A 67 11.94 0.88 10.70
N PRO A 68 12.99 0.04 10.61
CA PRO A 68 14.33 0.38 11.09
C PRO A 68 15.01 1.48 10.26
N GLU A 69 14.59 1.68 9.00
CA GLU A 69 15.18 2.64 8.06
C GLU A 69 14.08 3.43 7.32
N PRO A 70 13.27 4.25 8.02
CA PRO A 70 12.09 4.87 7.44
C PRO A 70 12.43 5.89 6.33
N ASP A 71 13.53 6.63 6.47
CA ASP A 71 13.93 7.64 5.48
C ASP A 71 14.27 7.02 4.12
N SER A 72 14.98 5.88 4.12
CA SER A 72 15.32 5.14 2.91
C SER A 72 14.07 4.63 2.19
N ILE A 73 13.06 4.16 2.94
CA ILE A 73 11.79 3.69 2.37
C ILE A 73 11.00 4.85 1.77
N LEU A 74 10.87 5.96 2.50
CA LEU A 74 10.10 7.13 2.05
C LEU A 74 10.70 7.75 0.79
N LYS A 75 12.03 7.79 0.67
CA LYS A 75 12.72 8.29 -0.54
C LYS A 75 12.33 7.51 -1.80
N ASN A 76 12.13 6.20 -1.69
CA ASN A 76 11.86 5.31 -2.82
C ASN A 76 10.36 5.05 -3.05
N MET A 77 9.46 5.74 -2.35
CA MET A 77 8.03 5.43 -2.38
C MET A 77 7.32 5.85 -3.68
N PHE A 78 7.91 6.79 -4.43
CA PHE A 78 7.38 7.33 -5.70
C PHE A 78 8.43 7.43 -6.81
N LEU A 79 9.59 6.79 -6.63
CA LEU A 79 10.69 6.78 -7.60
C LEU A 79 10.74 5.45 -8.35
#